data_AF-A0A7W0WFQ0-F1
#
_entry.id   AF-A0A7W0WFQ0-F1
#
_cell.length_a   1.000
_cell.length_b   1.000
_cell.length_c   1.000
_cell.angle_alpha   90.00
_cell.angle_beta   90.00
_cell.angle_gamma   90.00
#
_symmetry.space_group_name_H-M   'P 1'
#
loop_
_entity.id
_entity.type
_entity.pdbx_description
1 polymer ?
#
loop_
_entity_poly.entity_id
_entity_poly.type
_entity_poly.pdbx_seq_one_letter_code
_entity_poly.pdbx_strand_id
1 'polypeptide(L)'
;MAGPRGGRRGWLVLVVLLFGGVLAAGRLVPAVRWYFRQRAARVVEEVRRRGIELPTFKLTRRGTLIHRLTHDPELIEAAEVYARENDISMAVAMARVERYGREIVPSFNAFLYFRVGIPLAAWISRSLYDIRVGPQRGLAVLDENAYEDASVVFVMNHRSNIDYVLLAHLMAHRTALSYAAGEWAHAWPLGRLIGGMGAFFVRRGSGDDLYRRVLERFVQMAVEGGLTQVFFPEGGLSRDGKLREPKVGLLDYMLRHFDPEAGDILFVPVGVNYDWALEDHSLLQPGGPEAGIRGRGGPFASAAGSMVRNLLLARRGGGFRLGAAAVGFGAPLSAREYAASRGVAFGELEREARIEEVKVLARLLMLTINDSIPPVAVPLVARALIEAPETTVP
;
A
#
# COMPACT_ATOMS: atom_id res chain seq x y z
N MET A 1 54.76 -45.50 9.67
CA MET A 1 53.34 -45.09 9.60
C MET A 1 53.27 -43.63 9.20
N ALA A 2 52.95 -43.35 7.93
CA ALA A 2 52.82 -41.99 7.41
C ALA A 2 51.39 -41.49 7.65
N GLY A 3 51.23 -40.47 8.51
CA GLY A 3 49.93 -39.86 8.78
C GLY A 3 49.44 -38.99 7.62
N PRO A 4 48.13 -38.96 7.31
CA PRO A 4 47.60 -38.25 6.15
C PRO A 4 47.65 -36.73 6.36
N ARG A 5 48.67 -36.06 5.79
CA ARG A 5 48.80 -34.60 5.73
C ARG A 5 47.93 -33.94 4.64
N GLY A 6 46.75 -34.49 4.34
CA GLY A 6 45.90 -34.07 3.22
C GLY A 6 44.79 -33.06 3.55
N GLY A 7 44.28 -33.02 4.79
CA GLY A 7 43.05 -32.29 5.11
C GLY A 7 43.19 -30.78 5.34
N ARG A 8 44.37 -30.30 5.76
CA ARG A 8 44.56 -28.89 6.16
C ARG A 8 44.71 -27.91 4.99
N ARG A 9 45.16 -28.37 3.82
CA ARG A 9 45.42 -27.50 2.65
C ARG A 9 44.14 -27.19 1.84
N GLY A 10 43.18 -28.12 1.79
CA GLY A 10 41.92 -27.91 1.06
C GLY A 10 41.02 -26.83 1.65
N TRP A 11 40.98 -26.72 2.98
CA TRP A 11 40.18 -25.68 3.65
C TRP A 11 40.76 -24.28 3.45
N LEU A 12 42.09 -24.13 3.44
CA LEU A 12 42.76 -22.85 3.13
C LEU A 12 42.45 -22.37 1.70
N VAL A 13 42.41 -23.28 0.72
CA VAL A 13 42.02 -22.93 -0.67
C VAL A 13 40.56 -22.49 -0.73
N LEU A 14 39.65 -23.17 -0.02
CA LEU A 14 38.23 -22.78 0.09
C LEU A 14 38.05 -21.40 0.73
N VAL A 15 38.80 -21.11 1.81
CA VAL A 15 38.76 -19.79 2.48
C VAL A 15 39.28 -18.70 1.56
N VAL A 16 40.38 -18.93 0.83
CA VAL A 16 40.94 -17.96 -0.13
C VAL A 16 40.00 -17.74 -1.32
N LEU A 17 39.35 -18.79 -1.84
CA LEU A 17 38.35 -18.67 -2.90
C LEU A 17 37.08 -17.96 -2.43
N LEU A 18 36.60 -18.25 -1.23
CA LEU A 18 35.46 -17.57 -0.62
C LEU A 18 35.78 -16.08 -0.39
N PHE A 19 36.95 -15.78 0.17
CA PHE A 19 37.41 -14.42 0.42
C PHE A 19 37.64 -13.64 -0.89
N GLY A 20 38.25 -14.28 -1.89
CA GLY A 20 38.38 -13.75 -3.25
C GLY A 20 37.02 -13.49 -3.90
N GLY A 21 36.06 -14.39 -3.71
CA GLY A 21 34.67 -14.24 -4.15
C GLY A 21 33.96 -13.07 -3.45
N VAL A 22 34.14 -12.90 -2.14
CA VAL A 22 33.59 -11.77 -1.37
C VAL A 22 34.22 -10.44 -1.82
N LEU A 23 35.53 -10.40 -2.04
CA LEU A 23 36.22 -9.21 -2.54
C LEU A 23 35.83 -8.85 -3.97
N ALA A 24 35.70 -9.85 -4.85
CA ALA A 24 35.23 -9.66 -6.22
C ALA A 24 33.77 -9.19 -6.24
N ALA A 25 32.90 -9.80 -5.44
CA ALA A 25 31.52 -9.35 -5.24
C ALA A 25 31.48 -7.92 -4.69
N GLY A 26 32.34 -7.57 -3.72
CA GLY A 26 32.47 -6.22 -3.17
C GLY A 26 32.84 -5.16 -4.23
N ARG A 27 33.62 -5.53 -5.26
CA ARG A 27 33.95 -4.65 -6.39
C ARG A 27 32.87 -4.60 -7.47
N LEU A 28 32.13 -5.69 -7.69
CA LEU A 28 31.05 -5.75 -8.66
C LEU A 28 29.75 -5.10 -8.16
N VAL A 29 29.50 -5.13 -6.86
CA VAL A 29 28.28 -4.54 -6.24
C VAL A 29 28.13 -3.05 -6.57
N PRO A 30 29.14 -2.18 -6.48
CA PRO A 30 29.05 -0.78 -6.93
C PRO A 30 28.66 -0.64 -8.41
N ALA A 31 29.28 -1.43 -9.29
CA ALA A 31 28.99 -1.41 -10.72
C ALA A 31 27.55 -1.86 -11.04
N VAL A 32 27.10 -2.94 -10.38
CA VAL A 32 25.72 -3.45 -10.49
C VAL A 32 24.72 -2.42 -9.95
N ARG A 33 24.99 -1.82 -8.78
CA ARG A 33 24.14 -0.77 -8.20
C ARG A 33 24.09 0.48 -9.08
N TRP A 34 25.20 0.88 -9.68
CA TRP A 34 25.26 1.96 -10.65
C TRP A 34 24.42 1.63 -11.89
N TYR A 35 24.56 0.42 -12.44
CA TYR A 35 23.80 -0.03 -13.61
C TYR A 35 22.29 0.00 -13.39
N PHE A 36 21.80 -0.55 -12.26
CA PHE A 36 20.37 -0.49 -11.94
C PHE A 36 19.89 0.94 -11.64
N ARG A 37 20.73 1.79 -11.04
CA ARG A 37 20.41 3.21 -10.82
C ARG A 37 20.25 3.97 -12.12
N GLN A 38 21.15 3.74 -13.09
CA GLN A 38 21.08 4.33 -14.43
C GLN A 38 19.81 3.89 -15.18
N ARG A 39 19.36 2.65 -14.97
CA ARG A 39 18.09 2.16 -15.54
C ARG A 39 16.88 2.80 -14.86
N ALA A 40 16.88 2.90 -13.53
CA ALA A 40 15.81 3.57 -12.80
C ALA A 40 15.67 5.04 -13.22
N ALA A 41 16.79 5.77 -13.34
CA ALA A 41 16.79 7.16 -13.80
C ALA A 41 16.22 7.30 -15.23
N ARG A 42 16.61 6.42 -16.16
CA ARG A 42 16.05 6.40 -17.52
C ARG A 42 14.55 6.14 -17.55
N VAL A 43 14.07 5.25 -16.69
CA VAL A 43 12.63 4.96 -16.56
C VAL A 43 11.86 6.16 -16.03
N VAL A 44 12.41 6.88 -15.04
CA VAL A 44 11.79 8.12 -14.53
C VAL A 44 11.62 9.14 -15.65
N GLU A 45 12.66 9.33 -16.47
CA GLU A 45 12.62 10.29 -17.57
C GLU A 45 11.68 9.84 -18.72
N GLU A 46 11.56 8.54 -18.97
CA GLU A 46 10.57 7.99 -19.90
C GLU A 46 9.14 8.20 -19.41
N VAL A 47 8.89 7.99 -18.12
CA VAL A 47 7.57 8.15 -17.49
C VAL A 47 7.14 9.61 -17.49
N ARG A 48 8.04 10.53 -17.13
CA ARG A 48 7.79 11.98 -17.21
C ARG A 48 7.44 12.42 -18.63
N ARG A 49 8.16 11.93 -19.65
CA ARG A 49 7.87 12.22 -21.07
C ARG A 49 6.51 11.68 -21.54
N ARG A 50 5.92 10.72 -20.83
CA ARG A 50 4.57 10.21 -21.09
C ARG A 50 3.47 11.00 -20.38
N GLY A 51 3.81 12.08 -19.70
CA GLY A 51 2.86 12.91 -18.95
C GLY A 51 2.50 12.35 -17.57
N ILE A 52 3.21 11.34 -17.08
CA ILE A 52 2.98 10.80 -15.72
C ILE A 52 3.83 11.62 -14.74
N GLU A 53 3.17 12.40 -13.90
CA GLU A 53 3.85 13.15 -12.86
C GLU A 53 4.29 12.23 -11.71
N LEU A 54 5.54 12.41 -11.30
CA LEU A 54 6.12 11.70 -10.17
C LEU A 54 6.52 12.74 -9.13
N PRO A 55 5.80 12.78 -7.98
CA PRO A 55 6.14 13.70 -6.91
C PRO A 55 7.60 13.55 -6.49
N THR A 56 8.29 14.67 -6.29
CA THR A 56 9.70 14.68 -5.85
C THR A 56 9.88 13.87 -4.57
N PHE A 57 8.88 13.89 -3.69
CA PHE A 57 8.87 13.07 -2.48
C PHE A 57 9.05 11.58 -2.77
N LYS A 58 8.39 11.05 -3.81
CA LYS A 58 8.48 9.63 -4.20
C LYS A 58 9.85 9.23 -4.73
N LEU A 59 10.54 10.16 -5.38
CA LEU A 59 11.88 9.96 -5.94
C LEU A 59 12.99 10.23 -4.91
N THR A 60 12.65 10.87 -3.79
CA THR A 60 13.59 11.16 -2.72
C THR A 60 14.17 9.86 -2.17
N ARG A 61 15.48 9.85 -1.94
CA ARG A 61 16.14 8.67 -1.39
C ARG A 61 15.55 8.36 -0.02
N ARG A 62 15.19 7.09 0.20
CA ARG A 62 14.71 6.59 1.50
C ARG A 62 15.57 7.07 2.68
N GLY A 63 16.89 7.06 2.55
CA GLY A 63 17.79 7.55 3.61
C GLY A 63 17.62 9.03 3.94
N THR A 64 17.30 9.87 2.96
CA THR A 64 17.00 11.31 3.15
C THR A 64 15.67 11.51 3.87
N LEU A 65 14.64 10.74 3.53
CA LEU A 65 13.35 10.77 4.24
C LEU A 65 13.50 10.34 5.70
N ILE A 66 14.24 9.25 5.96
CA ILE A 66 14.54 8.81 7.32
C ILE A 66 15.33 9.87 8.08
N HIS A 67 16.32 10.49 7.44
CA HIS A 67 17.09 11.56 8.06
C HIS A 67 16.23 12.77 8.41
N ARG A 68 15.26 13.14 7.55
CA ARG A 68 14.29 14.20 7.87
C ARG A 68 13.46 13.83 9.11
N LEU A 69 12.96 12.59 9.19
CA LEU A 69 12.22 12.11 10.37
C LEU A 69 13.07 12.13 11.64
N THR A 70 14.33 11.69 11.60
CA THR A 70 15.18 11.67 12.81
C THR A 70 15.62 13.06 13.28
N HIS A 71 15.41 14.10 12.47
CA HIS A 71 15.71 15.49 12.83
C HIS A 71 14.45 16.35 12.93
N ASP A 72 13.28 15.72 12.88
CA ASP A 72 12.00 16.39 13.04
C ASP A 72 11.80 16.78 14.52
N PRO A 73 11.53 18.05 14.84
CA PRO A 73 11.41 18.51 16.23
C PRO A 73 10.36 17.77 17.05
N GLU A 74 9.21 17.42 16.45
CA GLU A 74 8.14 16.71 17.14
C GLU A 74 8.54 15.26 17.47
N LEU A 75 9.34 14.63 16.60
CA LEU A 75 9.87 13.28 16.88
C LEU A 75 11.00 13.30 17.90
N ILE A 76 11.81 14.35 17.95
CA ILE A 76 12.81 14.55 18.98
C ILE A 76 12.10 14.69 20.34
N GLU A 77 11.09 15.55 20.44
CA GLU A 77 10.30 15.71 21.67
C GLU A 77 9.59 14.40 22.07
N ALA A 78 8.95 13.72 21.11
CA ALA A 78 8.32 12.42 21.38
C ALA A 78 9.34 11.36 21.85
N ALA A 79 10.57 11.40 21.33
CA ALA A 79 11.65 10.52 21.78
C ALA A 79 12.13 10.86 23.20
N GLU A 80 12.16 12.14 23.58
CA GLU A 80 12.49 12.56 24.95
C GLU A 80 11.44 12.09 25.96
N VAL A 81 10.15 12.24 25.63
CA VAL A 81 9.04 11.73 26.45
C VAL A 81 9.16 10.22 26.59
N TYR A 82 9.31 9.51 25.46
CA TYR A 82 9.45 8.06 25.46
C TYR A 82 10.68 7.58 26.26
N ALA A 83 11.81 8.30 26.15
CA ALA A 83 13.03 7.99 26.88
C ALA A 83 12.82 8.08 28.40
N ARG A 84 12.14 9.13 28.87
CA ARG A 84 11.81 9.32 30.29
C ARG A 84 10.83 8.26 30.79
N GLU A 85 9.77 7.97 30.04
CA GLU A 85 8.74 6.99 30.43
C GLU A 85 9.26 5.55 30.50
N ASN A 86 10.27 5.21 29.69
CA ASN A 86 10.82 3.87 29.59
C ASN A 86 12.18 3.72 30.28
N ASP A 87 12.67 4.76 30.97
CA ASP A 87 13.98 4.79 31.64
C ASP A 87 15.15 4.37 30.73
N ILE A 88 15.20 4.93 29.51
CA ILE A 88 16.26 4.68 28.53
C ILE A 88 16.94 5.98 28.13
N SER A 89 18.17 5.87 27.60
CA SER A 89 18.87 7.05 27.09
C SER A 89 18.24 7.59 25.80
N MET A 90 18.37 8.90 25.59
CA MET A 90 17.92 9.58 24.38
C MET A 90 18.50 8.94 23.10
N ALA A 91 19.76 8.48 23.15
CA ALA A 91 20.39 7.79 22.03
C ALA A 91 19.64 6.48 21.65
N VAL A 92 19.13 5.73 22.63
CA VAL A 92 18.36 4.51 22.40
C VAL A 92 16.98 4.85 21.83
N ALA A 93 16.32 5.90 22.34
CA ALA A 93 15.05 6.36 21.80
C ALA A 93 15.18 6.83 20.34
N MET A 94 16.21 7.62 20.02
CA MET A 94 16.48 8.05 18.65
C MET A 94 16.86 6.90 17.71
N ALA A 95 17.62 5.91 18.19
CA ALA A 95 17.87 4.69 17.42
C ALA A 95 16.56 3.92 17.11
N ARG A 96 15.59 4.00 18.02
CA ARG A 96 14.25 3.42 17.83
C ARG A 96 13.42 4.22 16.82
N VAL A 97 13.47 5.54 16.85
CA VAL A 97 12.90 6.42 15.80
C VAL A 97 13.46 6.05 14.43
N GLU A 98 14.79 5.93 14.31
CA GLU A 98 15.43 5.56 13.04
C GLU A 98 15.01 4.16 12.57
N ARG A 99 14.87 3.20 13.48
CA ARG A 99 14.36 1.86 13.18
C ARG A 99 12.93 1.91 12.66
N TYR A 100 12.05 2.67 13.31
CA TYR A 100 10.67 2.85 12.87
C TYR A 100 10.59 3.57 11.53
N GLY A 101 11.40 4.60 11.31
CA GLY A 101 11.53 5.25 10.01
C GLY A 101 11.97 4.27 8.91
N ARG A 102 12.91 3.37 9.20
CA ARG A 102 13.29 2.29 8.26
C ARG A 102 12.12 1.33 8.00
N GLU A 103 11.33 0.99 9.00
CA GLU A 103 10.19 0.10 8.82
C GLU A 103 9.09 0.73 7.95
N ILE A 104 8.77 2.00 8.20
CA ILE A 104 7.66 2.70 7.56
C ILE A 104 8.05 3.18 6.15
N VAL A 105 9.19 3.85 6.00
CA VAL A 105 9.54 4.58 4.77
C VAL A 105 9.82 3.60 3.61
N PRO A 106 9.12 3.75 2.46
CA PRO A 106 9.25 2.86 1.32
C PRO A 106 10.63 2.98 0.66
N SER A 107 11.11 1.88 0.10
CA SER A 107 12.35 1.84 -0.69
C SER A 107 12.05 1.89 -2.20
N PHE A 108 11.29 2.90 -2.64
CA PHE A 108 10.76 2.98 -4.01
C PHE A 108 11.86 2.82 -5.09
N ASN A 109 11.57 2.00 -6.09
CA ASN A 109 12.44 1.78 -7.24
C ASN A 109 11.63 1.88 -8.53
N ALA A 110 11.84 2.96 -9.29
CA ALA A 110 11.11 3.24 -10.52
C ALA A 110 11.24 2.13 -11.57
N PHE A 111 12.42 1.50 -11.70
CA PHE A 111 12.58 0.38 -12.64
C PHE A 111 11.72 -0.82 -12.22
N LEU A 112 11.78 -1.21 -10.94
CA LEU A 112 10.96 -2.30 -10.42
C LEU A 112 9.48 -1.99 -10.60
N TYR A 113 9.05 -0.78 -10.25
CA TYR A 113 7.66 -0.36 -10.37
C TYR A 113 7.15 -0.44 -11.81
N PHE A 114 7.76 0.32 -12.73
CA PHE A 114 7.22 0.50 -14.07
C PHE A 114 7.59 -0.62 -15.06
N ARG A 115 8.76 -1.25 -14.93
CA ARG A 115 9.22 -2.27 -15.90
C ARG A 115 8.88 -3.69 -15.49
N VAL A 116 8.61 -3.94 -14.20
CA VAL A 116 8.30 -5.27 -13.69
C VAL A 116 6.90 -5.31 -13.10
N GLY A 117 6.65 -4.46 -12.10
CA GLY A 117 5.42 -4.49 -11.32
C GLY A 117 4.16 -4.14 -12.11
N ILE A 118 4.17 -3.04 -12.87
CA ILE A 118 3.01 -2.62 -13.69
C ILE A 118 2.66 -3.66 -14.77
N PRO A 119 3.60 -4.16 -15.60
CA PRO A 119 3.29 -5.22 -16.56
C PRO A 119 2.79 -6.51 -15.90
N LEU A 120 3.38 -6.89 -14.76
CA LEU A 120 2.96 -8.06 -14.00
C LEU A 120 1.54 -7.86 -13.45
N ALA A 121 1.23 -6.70 -12.90
CA ALA A 121 -0.09 -6.37 -12.41
C ALA A 121 -1.13 -6.44 -13.53
N ALA A 122 -0.83 -5.84 -14.70
CA ALA A 122 -1.69 -5.90 -15.87
C ALA A 122 -1.94 -7.34 -16.33
N TRP A 123 -0.88 -8.15 -16.34
CA TRP A 123 -1.00 -9.56 -16.72
C TRP A 123 -1.83 -10.36 -15.70
N ILE A 124 -1.60 -10.19 -14.39
CA ILE A 124 -2.37 -10.87 -13.34
C ILE A 124 -3.84 -10.48 -13.42
N SER A 125 -4.15 -9.18 -13.44
CA SER A 125 -5.53 -8.70 -13.47
C SER A 125 -6.30 -9.21 -14.69
N ARG A 126 -5.70 -9.15 -15.89
CA ARG A 126 -6.34 -9.62 -17.14
C ARG A 126 -6.41 -11.14 -17.26
N SER A 127 -5.53 -11.87 -16.56
CA SER A 127 -5.56 -13.33 -16.53
C SER A 127 -6.67 -13.85 -15.61
N LEU A 128 -6.94 -13.15 -14.52
CA LEU A 128 -7.91 -13.58 -13.51
C LEU A 128 -9.32 -13.03 -13.75
N TYR A 129 -9.47 -11.83 -14.33
CA TYR A 129 -10.75 -11.13 -14.42
C TYR A 129 -11.00 -10.49 -15.78
N ASP A 130 -12.29 -10.33 -16.09
CA ASP A 130 -12.76 -9.36 -17.08
C ASP A 130 -12.85 -7.97 -16.42
N ILE A 131 -11.95 -7.06 -16.78
CA ILE A 131 -11.83 -5.77 -16.09
C ILE A 131 -12.84 -4.79 -16.66
N ARG A 132 -13.73 -4.28 -15.81
CA ARG A 132 -14.72 -3.27 -16.17
C ARG A 132 -14.44 -1.99 -15.42
N VAL A 133 -14.36 -0.88 -16.14
CA VAL A 133 -14.22 0.44 -15.52
C VAL A 133 -15.57 1.14 -15.61
N GLY A 134 -16.16 1.40 -14.45
CA GLY A 134 -17.41 2.14 -14.30
C GLY A 134 -17.20 3.65 -14.44
N PRO A 135 -18.02 4.48 -13.77
CA PRO A 135 -17.84 5.94 -13.77
C PRO A 135 -16.42 6.34 -13.38
N GLN A 136 -15.84 7.31 -14.08
CA GLN A 136 -14.47 7.80 -13.89
C GLN A 136 -14.44 9.26 -13.40
N ARG A 137 -15.45 9.70 -12.64
CA ARG A 137 -15.65 11.10 -12.26
C ARG A 137 -14.45 11.69 -11.51
N GLY A 138 -13.78 10.87 -10.71
CA GLY A 138 -12.63 11.30 -9.91
C GLY A 138 -11.28 11.25 -10.60
N LEU A 139 -11.19 10.82 -11.86
CA LEU A 139 -9.90 10.72 -12.55
C LEU A 139 -9.46 12.03 -13.21
N ALA A 140 -10.39 12.96 -13.46
CA ALA A 140 -10.07 14.26 -14.04
C ALA A 140 -9.04 15.05 -13.20
N VAL A 141 -9.04 14.86 -11.87
CA VAL A 141 -8.04 15.50 -10.97
C VAL A 141 -6.59 15.09 -11.23
N LEU A 142 -6.38 14.02 -12.00
CA LEU A 142 -5.04 13.55 -12.39
C LEU A 142 -4.65 14.03 -13.79
N ASP A 143 -5.63 14.39 -14.61
CA ASP A 143 -5.44 14.77 -16.01
C ASP A 143 -5.41 16.30 -16.17
N GLU A 144 -5.94 17.04 -15.19
CA GLU A 144 -5.99 18.49 -15.16
C GLU A 144 -4.94 19.05 -14.18
N ASN A 145 -4.08 19.97 -14.63
CA ASN A 145 -3.28 20.87 -13.76
C ASN A 145 -4.16 21.79 -12.89
N ALA A 146 -5.45 21.49 -12.72
CA ALA A 146 -6.39 22.29 -11.94
C ALA A 146 -6.04 22.36 -10.45
N TYR A 147 -5.14 21.48 -9.98
CA TYR A 147 -4.78 21.34 -8.58
C TYR A 147 -3.26 21.26 -8.38
N GLU A 148 -2.51 22.23 -8.94
CA GLU A 148 -1.03 22.30 -8.83
C GLU A 148 -0.49 22.20 -7.39
N ASP A 149 -1.34 22.47 -6.38
CA ASP A 149 -1.00 22.39 -4.95
C ASP A 149 -1.86 21.38 -4.16
N ALA A 150 -2.37 20.32 -4.80
CA ALA A 150 -3.16 19.31 -4.10
C ALA A 150 -2.54 17.90 -4.07
N SER A 151 -2.71 17.25 -2.93
CA SER A 151 -2.34 15.86 -2.72
C SER A 151 -3.52 14.94 -2.98
N VAL A 152 -3.34 14.01 -3.92
CA VAL A 152 -4.38 13.04 -4.25
C VAL A 152 -4.25 11.80 -3.37
N VAL A 153 -5.35 11.46 -2.69
CA VAL A 153 -5.45 10.28 -1.82
C VAL A 153 -6.62 9.42 -2.30
N PHE A 154 -6.34 8.24 -2.84
CA PHE A 154 -7.39 7.28 -3.17
C PHE A 154 -7.88 6.56 -1.91
N VAL A 155 -9.18 6.56 -1.72
CA VAL A 155 -9.85 5.93 -0.59
C VAL A 155 -10.73 4.81 -1.12
N MET A 156 -10.38 3.56 -0.82
CA MET A 156 -10.94 2.38 -1.51
C MET A 156 -11.55 1.38 -0.53
N ASN A 157 -12.66 0.74 -0.91
CA ASN A 157 -13.16 -0.44 -0.20
C ASN A 157 -12.22 -1.65 -0.43
N HIS A 158 -12.19 -2.61 0.50
CA HIS A 158 -11.25 -3.72 0.43
C HIS A 158 -11.95 -5.08 0.34
N ARG A 159 -12.03 -5.65 -0.86
CA ARG A 159 -12.73 -6.92 -1.12
C ARG A 159 -11.78 -8.09 -1.39
N SER A 160 -10.58 -7.83 -1.91
CA SER A 160 -9.61 -8.88 -2.27
C SER A 160 -8.17 -8.41 -2.09
N ASN A 161 -7.22 -9.32 -1.84
CA ASN A 161 -5.79 -8.95 -1.86
C ASN A 161 -5.31 -8.53 -3.27
N ILE A 162 -6.10 -8.79 -4.32
CA ILE A 162 -5.80 -8.30 -5.66
C ILE A 162 -6.18 -6.82 -5.86
N ASP A 163 -6.89 -6.17 -4.94
CA ASP A 163 -7.33 -4.77 -5.09
C ASP A 163 -6.15 -3.82 -5.39
N TYR A 164 -5.03 -4.00 -4.68
CA TYR A 164 -3.78 -3.26 -4.91
C TYR A 164 -3.21 -3.48 -6.33
N VAL A 165 -3.31 -4.70 -6.83
CA VAL A 165 -2.80 -5.09 -8.16
C VAL A 165 -3.71 -4.49 -9.24
N LEU A 166 -5.02 -4.57 -9.05
CA LEU A 166 -6.02 -4.03 -9.95
C LEU A 166 -5.90 -2.51 -10.07
N LEU A 167 -5.84 -1.79 -8.94
CA LEU A 167 -5.71 -0.34 -8.97
C LEU A 167 -4.35 0.10 -9.55
N ALA A 168 -3.26 -0.59 -9.23
CA ALA A 168 -1.96 -0.32 -9.84
C ALA A 168 -1.98 -0.53 -11.37
N HIS A 169 -2.68 -1.56 -11.86
CA HIS A 169 -2.87 -1.77 -13.28
C HIS A 169 -3.65 -0.62 -13.93
N LEU A 170 -4.76 -0.19 -13.32
CA LEU A 170 -5.63 0.85 -13.87
C LEU A 170 -4.97 2.24 -13.87
N MET A 171 -4.16 2.54 -12.85
CA MET A 171 -3.48 3.85 -12.70
C MET A 171 -2.11 3.91 -13.38
N ALA A 172 -1.66 2.82 -13.99
CA ALA A 172 -0.34 2.66 -14.61
C ALA A 172 0.09 3.80 -15.56
N HIS A 173 -0.88 4.44 -16.21
CA HIS A 173 -0.66 5.50 -17.20
C HIS A 173 -0.97 6.90 -16.69
N ARG A 174 -1.38 7.04 -15.42
CA ARG A 174 -1.76 8.33 -14.81
C ARG A 174 -0.83 8.74 -13.69
N THR A 175 -0.59 7.85 -12.73
CA THR A 175 0.22 8.18 -11.55
C THR A 175 0.84 6.93 -10.92
N ALA A 176 1.96 7.11 -10.23
CA ALA A 176 2.53 6.07 -9.42
C ALA A 176 1.94 6.09 -8.00
N LEU A 177 1.30 4.99 -7.61
CA LEU A 177 0.61 4.84 -6.33
C LEU A 177 1.57 4.46 -5.17
N SER A 178 1.25 4.90 -3.96
CA SER A 178 1.88 4.46 -2.71
C SER A 178 0.81 3.91 -1.77
N TYR A 179 0.95 2.63 -1.40
CA TYR A 179 -0.05 1.93 -0.60
C TYR A 179 0.34 1.87 0.87
N ALA A 180 -0.63 2.05 1.76
CA ALA A 180 -0.50 1.65 3.17
C ALA A 180 -0.63 0.12 3.28
N ALA A 181 0.50 -0.59 3.40
CA ALA A 181 0.54 -2.04 3.56
C ALA A 181 0.54 -2.45 5.03
N GLY A 182 -0.13 -3.55 5.38
CA GLY A 182 -0.10 -4.09 6.74
C GLY A 182 1.22 -4.76 7.10
N GLU A 183 1.43 -5.02 8.39
CA GLU A 183 2.64 -5.66 8.96
C GLU A 183 3.01 -7.00 8.30
N TRP A 184 2.03 -7.79 7.86
CA TRP A 184 2.27 -9.07 7.17
C TRP A 184 3.15 -8.93 5.92
N ALA A 185 3.07 -7.78 5.25
CA ALA A 185 3.77 -7.53 4.01
C ALA A 185 5.27 -7.24 4.23
N HIS A 186 5.71 -7.02 5.47
CA HIS A 186 7.08 -6.64 5.81
C HIS A 186 8.06 -7.84 5.77
N ALA A 187 7.57 -9.09 5.77
CA ALA A 187 8.42 -10.28 5.79
C ALA A 187 9.35 -10.37 4.57
N TRP A 188 10.64 -10.68 4.78
CA TRP A 188 11.58 -10.92 3.70
C TRP A 188 11.26 -12.25 2.99
N PRO A 189 11.29 -12.34 1.65
CA PRO A 189 11.74 -11.33 0.67
C PRO A 189 10.66 -10.35 0.20
N LEU A 190 9.40 -10.59 0.52
CA LEU A 190 8.25 -9.87 -0.01
C LEU A 190 8.26 -8.37 0.34
N GLY A 191 8.67 -8.01 1.56
CA GLY A 191 8.73 -6.62 1.99
C GLY A 191 9.65 -5.74 1.15
N ARG A 192 10.74 -6.30 0.60
CA ARG A 192 11.62 -5.53 -0.32
C ARG A 192 10.96 -5.28 -1.68
N LEU A 193 10.17 -6.24 -2.16
CA LEU A 193 9.43 -6.07 -3.41
C LEU A 193 8.30 -5.06 -3.22
N ILE A 194 7.49 -5.23 -2.17
CA ILE A 194 6.37 -4.33 -1.84
C ILE A 194 6.85 -2.91 -1.53
N GLY A 195 7.90 -2.75 -0.73
CA GLY A 195 8.53 -1.45 -0.48
C GLY A 195 9.18 -0.85 -1.74
N GLY A 196 9.73 -1.70 -2.62
CA GLY A 196 10.24 -1.31 -3.94
C GLY A 196 9.14 -0.82 -4.89
N MET A 197 7.93 -1.35 -4.74
CA MET A 197 6.71 -0.91 -5.42
C MET A 197 6.11 0.37 -4.80
N GLY A 198 6.72 0.91 -3.74
CA GLY A 198 6.32 2.18 -3.13
C GLY A 198 5.29 2.07 -2.01
N ALA A 199 5.02 0.88 -1.48
CA ALA A 199 4.16 0.73 -0.31
C ALA A 199 4.93 1.02 0.99
N PHE A 200 4.29 1.75 1.91
CA PHE A 200 4.78 2.00 3.26
C PHE A 200 4.07 1.07 4.25
N PHE A 201 4.73 0.69 5.33
CA PHE A 201 4.22 -0.33 6.25
C PHE A 201 3.58 0.27 7.49
N VAL A 202 2.42 -0.28 7.87
CA VAL A 202 1.63 0.13 9.03
C VAL A 202 1.41 -1.06 9.96
N ARG A 203 1.90 -0.95 11.19
CA ARG A 203 1.62 -1.89 12.28
C ARG A 203 0.28 -1.57 12.92
N ARG A 204 -0.58 -2.58 13.01
CA ARG A 204 -1.90 -2.45 13.64
C ARG A 204 -1.77 -2.78 15.12
N GLY A 205 -2.37 -1.96 15.98
CA GLY A 205 -2.38 -2.23 17.41
C GLY A 205 -0.99 -2.34 18.04
N SER A 206 0.00 -1.59 17.53
CA SER A 206 1.40 -1.67 18.00
C SER A 206 1.56 -1.46 19.50
N GLY A 207 0.64 -0.73 20.14
CA GLY A 207 0.74 -0.32 21.55
C GLY A 207 1.81 0.75 21.80
N ASP A 208 2.66 1.03 20.82
CA ASP A 208 3.85 1.87 20.93
C ASP A 208 3.55 3.28 20.38
N ASP A 209 3.52 4.27 21.28
CA ASP A 209 3.22 5.66 20.94
C ASP A 209 4.33 6.32 20.11
N LEU A 210 5.60 5.98 20.36
CA LEU A 210 6.70 6.49 19.56
C LEU A 210 6.59 6.00 18.10
N TYR A 211 6.20 4.74 17.88
CA TYR A 211 5.92 4.24 16.53
C TYR A 211 4.79 5.03 15.85
N ARG A 212 3.70 5.30 16.56
CA ARG A 212 2.55 6.05 16.02
C ARG A 212 2.96 7.46 15.61
N ARG A 213 3.76 8.14 16.42
CA ARG A 213 4.31 9.47 16.11
C ARG A 213 5.20 9.45 14.86
N VAL A 214 6.07 8.46 14.71
CA VAL A 214 6.91 8.33 13.50
C VAL A 214 6.06 8.08 12.25
N LEU A 215 5.02 7.23 12.35
CA LEU A 215 4.09 6.98 11.25
C LEU A 215 3.30 8.23 10.88
N GLU A 216 2.79 8.94 11.87
CA GLU A 216 2.06 10.19 11.71
C GLU A 216 2.89 11.23 10.94
N ARG A 217 4.11 11.52 11.41
CA ARG A 217 5.01 12.48 10.74
C ARG A 217 5.36 12.05 9.32
N PHE A 218 5.56 10.76 9.07
CA PHE A 218 5.78 10.26 7.71
C PHE A 218 4.56 10.50 6.81
N VAL A 219 3.34 10.24 7.29
CA VAL A 219 2.11 10.45 6.51
C VAL A 219 1.92 11.94 6.19
N GLN A 220 2.19 12.83 7.15
CA GLN A 220 2.14 14.29 6.94
C GLN A 220 3.14 14.72 5.87
N MET A 221 4.40 14.33 6.00
CA MET A 221 5.43 14.58 5.00
C MET A 221 5.06 14.01 3.61
N ALA A 222 4.38 12.86 3.57
CA ALA A 222 3.94 12.24 2.33
C ALA A 222 2.81 13.03 1.65
N VAL A 223 1.86 13.54 2.43
CA VAL A 223 0.84 14.47 1.95
C VAL A 223 1.50 15.76 1.47
N GLU A 224 2.23 16.48 2.31
CA GLU A 224 2.93 17.72 1.92
C GLU A 224 3.84 17.53 0.69
N GLY A 225 4.42 16.35 0.53
CA GLY A 225 5.26 15.97 -0.61
C GLY A 225 4.50 15.60 -1.90
N GLY A 226 3.16 15.70 -1.91
CA GLY A 226 2.29 15.36 -3.03
C GLY A 226 2.24 13.87 -3.36
N LEU A 227 2.65 12.99 -2.44
CA LEU A 227 2.67 11.55 -2.70
C LEU A 227 1.25 11.03 -2.93
N THR A 228 0.98 10.50 -4.12
CA THR A 228 -0.30 9.87 -4.41
C THR A 228 -0.47 8.59 -3.59
N GLN A 229 -1.32 8.66 -2.58
CA GLN A 229 -1.51 7.61 -1.58
C GLN A 229 -2.77 6.81 -1.88
N VAL A 230 -2.78 5.55 -1.42
CA VAL A 230 -3.96 4.69 -1.42
C VAL A 230 -4.08 4.03 -0.05
N PHE A 231 -5.26 4.13 0.55
CA PHE A 231 -5.56 3.38 1.76
C PHE A 231 -6.98 2.82 1.77
N PHE A 232 -7.18 1.82 2.63
CA PHE A 232 -8.45 1.12 2.80
C PHE A 232 -9.02 1.46 4.18
N PRO A 233 -10.02 2.34 4.29
CA PRO A 233 -10.58 2.73 5.59
C PRO A 233 -11.10 1.55 6.39
N GLU A 234 -11.61 0.51 5.73
CA GLU A 234 -12.13 -0.70 6.38
C GLU A 234 -11.10 -1.42 7.26
N GLY A 235 -9.80 -1.23 6.98
CA GLY A 235 -8.73 -1.88 7.72
C GLY A 235 -8.69 -3.40 7.57
N GLY A 236 -9.40 -3.99 6.61
CA GLY A 236 -9.39 -5.44 6.36
C GLY A 236 -10.40 -5.82 5.29
N LEU A 237 -10.31 -7.05 4.80
CA LEU A 237 -11.20 -7.56 3.75
C LEU A 237 -12.67 -7.57 4.24
N SER A 238 -13.59 -7.17 3.37
CA SER A 238 -15.03 -7.35 3.54
C SER A 238 -15.39 -8.82 3.30
N ARG A 239 -16.07 -9.47 4.26
CA ARG A 239 -16.34 -10.92 4.22
C ARG A 239 -17.64 -11.27 3.49
N ASP A 240 -18.64 -10.41 3.60
CA ASP A 240 -19.99 -10.58 3.05
C ASP A 240 -20.31 -9.53 1.97
N GLY A 241 -19.31 -8.74 1.58
CA GLY A 241 -19.45 -7.65 0.60
C GLY A 241 -20.01 -6.35 1.17
N LYS A 242 -20.39 -6.30 2.44
CA LYS A 242 -20.77 -5.04 3.08
C LYS A 242 -19.53 -4.24 3.48
N LEU A 243 -19.61 -2.93 3.33
CA LEU A 243 -18.59 -2.03 3.83
C LEU A 243 -18.49 -2.11 5.36
N ARG A 244 -17.26 -2.11 5.86
CA ARG A 244 -16.96 -2.11 7.30
C ARG A 244 -16.92 -0.69 7.86
N GLU A 245 -17.00 -0.58 9.18
CA GLU A 245 -16.78 0.69 9.87
C GLU A 245 -15.36 1.22 9.59
N PRO A 246 -15.21 2.50 9.19
CA PRO A 246 -13.91 3.05 8.82
C PRO A 246 -13.00 3.26 10.02
N LYS A 247 -11.72 2.95 9.85
CA LYS A 247 -10.62 3.28 10.76
C LYS A 247 -10.09 4.67 10.42
N VAL A 248 -10.22 5.59 11.35
CA VAL A 248 -9.91 7.02 11.15
C VAL A 248 -8.45 7.40 11.35
N GLY A 249 -7.59 6.50 11.84
CA GLY A 249 -6.23 6.85 12.28
C GLY A 249 -5.35 7.49 11.18
N LEU A 250 -5.28 6.88 9.99
CA LEU A 250 -4.51 7.46 8.87
C LEU A 250 -5.12 8.78 8.39
N LEU A 251 -6.46 8.87 8.37
CA LEU A 251 -7.16 10.09 7.95
C LEU A 251 -6.91 11.24 8.94
N ASP A 252 -6.89 10.96 10.25
CA ASP A 252 -6.51 11.94 11.28
C ASP A 252 -5.06 12.38 11.11
N TYR A 253 -4.12 11.48 10.81
CA TYR A 253 -2.72 11.87 10.55
C TYR A 253 -2.59 12.84 9.38
N MET A 254 -3.36 12.62 8.30
CA MET A 254 -3.38 13.51 7.14
C MET A 254 -3.96 14.89 7.46
N LEU A 255 -4.96 14.96 8.35
CA LEU A 255 -5.72 16.19 8.63
C LEU A 255 -5.21 16.98 9.84
N ARG A 256 -4.46 16.35 10.75
CA ARG A 256 -4.04 16.97 12.02
C ARG A 256 -3.25 18.28 11.84
N HIS A 257 -2.46 18.41 10.79
CA HIS A 257 -1.74 19.63 10.44
C HIS A 257 -2.12 20.12 9.05
N PHE A 258 -3.35 19.81 8.62
CA PHE A 258 -3.85 20.31 7.35
C PHE A 258 -4.06 21.82 7.44
N ASP A 259 -3.32 22.53 6.60
CA ASP A 259 -3.48 23.96 6.35
C ASP A 259 -4.07 24.14 4.94
N PRO A 260 -5.33 24.58 4.83
CA PRO A 260 -5.97 24.81 3.54
C PRO A 260 -5.25 25.85 2.68
N GLU A 261 -4.47 26.77 3.26
CA GLU A 261 -3.72 27.77 2.50
C GLU A 261 -2.43 27.20 1.89
N ALA A 262 -1.83 26.20 2.55
CA ALA A 262 -0.59 25.57 2.09
C ALA A 262 -0.80 24.56 0.95
N GLY A 263 -1.97 23.95 0.86
CA GLY A 263 -2.29 22.95 -0.16
C GLY A 263 -3.56 22.19 0.18
N ASP A 264 -4.22 21.60 -0.82
CA ASP A 264 -5.43 20.79 -0.59
C ASP A 264 -5.13 19.28 -0.51
N ILE A 265 -6.04 18.51 0.08
CA ILE A 265 -6.05 17.05 0.01
C ILE A 265 -7.32 16.62 -0.72
N LEU A 266 -7.16 16.02 -1.89
CA LEU A 266 -8.25 15.49 -2.69
C LEU A 266 -8.41 14.00 -2.41
N PHE A 267 -9.48 13.65 -1.68
CA PHE A 267 -9.85 12.27 -1.46
C PHE A 267 -10.65 11.76 -2.67
N VAL A 268 -10.11 10.80 -3.41
CA VAL A 268 -10.80 10.17 -4.56
C VAL A 268 -11.42 8.85 -4.10
N PRO A 269 -12.75 8.74 -4.00
CA PRO A 269 -13.42 7.50 -3.65
C PRO A 269 -13.25 6.47 -4.76
N VAL A 270 -12.85 5.25 -4.41
CA VAL A 270 -12.72 4.13 -5.35
C VAL A 270 -13.58 2.98 -4.88
N GLY A 271 -14.59 2.63 -5.67
CA GLY A 271 -15.44 1.46 -5.45
C GLY A 271 -14.96 0.28 -6.28
N VAL A 272 -14.74 -0.88 -5.66
CA VAL A 272 -14.42 -2.14 -6.34
C VAL A 272 -15.46 -3.22 -6.03
N ASN A 273 -15.82 -3.99 -7.06
CA ASN A 273 -16.65 -5.17 -6.93
C ASN A 273 -16.16 -6.31 -7.82
N TYR A 274 -16.54 -7.52 -7.46
CA TYR A 274 -16.15 -8.75 -8.16
C TYR A 274 -17.36 -9.67 -8.31
N ASP A 275 -17.43 -10.38 -9.43
CA ASP A 275 -18.34 -11.53 -9.55
C ASP A 275 -17.94 -12.60 -8.52
N TRP A 276 -16.65 -12.94 -8.48
CA TRP A 276 -16.06 -13.81 -7.46
C TRP A 276 -14.76 -13.20 -6.95
N ALA A 277 -14.63 -12.91 -5.66
CA ALA A 277 -13.35 -12.52 -5.11
C ALA A 277 -12.42 -13.73 -5.07
N LEU A 278 -11.12 -13.49 -5.25
CA LEU A 278 -10.10 -14.54 -5.23
C LEU A 278 -10.12 -15.34 -3.91
N GLU A 279 -10.47 -14.67 -2.82
CA GLU A 279 -10.51 -15.21 -1.47
C GLU A 279 -11.87 -15.78 -1.05
N ASP A 280 -12.93 -15.72 -1.88
CA ASP A 280 -14.31 -16.09 -1.48
C ASP A 280 -14.39 -17.46 -0.80
N HIS A 281 -13.81 -18.50 -1.42
CA HIS A 281 -13.79 -19.86 -0.85
C HIS A 281 -13.07 -19.98 0.50
N SER A 282 -12.15 -19.06 0.81
CA SER A 282 -11.43 -19.03 2.08
C SER A 282 -12.10 -18.10 3.11
N LEU A 283 -12.71 -17.00 2.67
CA LEU A 283 -13.41 -16.04 3.54
C LEU A 283 -14.73 -16.61 4.08
N LEU A 284 -15.37 -17.49 3.31
CA LEU A 284 -16.65 -18.15 3.65
C LEU A 284 -16.48 -19.44 4.47
N GLN A 285 -15.25 -19.88 4.80
CA GLN A 285 -15.05 -21.06 5.65
C GLN A 285 -15.44 -20.80 7.11
N PRO A 286 -16.05 -21.78 7.81
CA PRO A 286 -16.33 -21.69 9.24
C PRO A 286 -15.03 -21.46 10.02
N GLY A 287 -14.91 -20.29 10.68
CA GLY A 287 -13.72 -19.84 11.41
C GLY A 287 -12.97 -18.65 10.78
N GLY A 288 -13.38 -18.21 9.58
CA GLY A 288 -12.90 -16.97 8.94
C GLY A 288 -11.51 -17.02 8.31
N PRO A 289 -10.93 -15.85 7.94
CA PRO A 289 -9.64 -15.80 7.23
C PRO A 289 -8.51 -16.50 7.99
N GLU A 290 -8.57 -16.48 9.33
CA GLU A 290 -7.62 -17.15 10.23
C GLU A 290 -7.84 -18.67 10.32
N ALA A 291 -9.04 -19.16 10.01
CA ALA A 291 -9.28 -20.59 9.81
C ALA A 291 -8.87 -21.08 8.42
N GLY A 292 -8.41 -20.18 7.55
CA GLY A 292 -8.00 -20.47 6.18
C GLY A 292 -6.90 -21.53 6.10
N ILE A 293 -7.32 -22.74 5.72
CA ILE A 293 -6.54 -23.89 5.24
C ILE A 293 -5.27 -24.15 6.08
N ARG A 294 -5.40 -25.07 7.04
CA ARG A 294 -4.30 -25.76 7.74
C ARG A 294 -3.43 -26.56 6.75
N GLY A 295 -2.73 -25.87 5.85
CA GLY A 295 -1.59 -26.41 5.12
C GLY A 295 -0.33 -26.25 5.95
N ARG A 296 0.63 -27.16 5.78
CA ARG A 296 1.88 -27.27 6.56
C ARG A 296 2.83 -26.05 6.56
N GLY A 297 2.41 -24.89 6.02
CA GLY A 297 3.21 -23.67 5.82
C GLY A 297 2.54 -22.33 6.18
N GLY A 298 1.37 -22.33 6.84
CA GLY A 298 0.69 -21.11 7.31
C GLY A 298 -0.19 -20.38 6.27
N PRO A 299 -0.91 -19.32 6.68
CA PRO A 299 -1.89 -18.60 5.84
C PRO A 299 -1.29 -17.95 4.58
N PHE A 300 0.03 -17.70 4.61
CA PHE A 300 0.78 -17.14 3.49
C PHE A 300 0.99 -18.13 2.35
N ALA A 301 1.37 -19.36 2.70
CA ALA A 301 1.60 -20.43 1.74
C ALA A 301 0.28 -20.89 1.11
N SER A 302 -0.83 -20.81 1.85
CA SER A 302 -2.17 -21.16 1.34
C SER A 302 -2.76 -20.09 0.41
N ALA A 303 -2.59 -18.79 0.70
CA ALA A 303 -3.02 -17.70 -0.19
C ALA A 303 -2.22 -17.66 -1.50
N ALA A 304 -0.88 -17.72 -1.41
CA ALA A 304 -0.01 -17.78 -2.58
C ALA A 304 -0.22 -19.08 -3.38
N GLY A 305 -0.40 -20.21 -2.70
CA GLY A 305 -0.72 -21.49 -3.32
C GLY A 305 -2.07 -21.49 -4.05
N SER A 306 -3.07 -20.81 -3.49
CA SER A 306 -4.39 -20.64 -4.13
C SER A 306 -4.30 -19.74 -5.37
N MET A 307 -3.56 -18.62 -5.31
CA MET A 307 -3.26 -17.80 -6.49
C MET A 307 -2.57 -18.61 -7.58
N VAL A 308 -1.50 -19.34 -7.25
CA VAL A 308 -0.74 -20.14 -8.22
C VAL A 308 -1.60 -21.25 -8.81
N ARG A 309 -2.39 -21.96 -7.99
CA ARG A 309 -3.33 -22.99 -8.46
C ARG A 309 -4.36 -22.40 -9.41
N ASN A 310 -5.04 -21.32 -9.02
CA ASN A 310 -6.08 -20.70 -9.83
C ASN A 310 -5.50 -20.16 -11.15
N LEU A 311 -4.29 -19.61 -11.12
CA LEU A 311 -3.56 -19.17 -12.30
C LEU A 311 -3.18 -20.35 -13.23
N LEU A 312 -2.74 -21.47 -12.66
CA LEU A 312 -2.44 -22.70 -13.41
C LEU A 312 -3.71 -23.33 -14.02
N LEU A 313 -4.84 -23.28 -13.30
CA LEU A 313 -6.14 -23.74 -13.78
C LEU A 313 -6.67 -22.85 -14.90
N ALA A 314 -6.57 -21.52 -14.74
CA ALA A 314 -6.89 -20.55 -15.79
C ALA A 314 -6.08 -20.79 -17.06
N ARG A 315 -4.80 -21.19 -16.92
CA ARG A 315 -3.91 -21.52 -18.04
C ARG A 315 -4.18 -22.89 -18.69
N ARG A 316 -4.58 -23.91 -17.92
CA ARG A 316 -4.79 -25.28 -18.43
C ARG A 316 -6.19 -25.52 -18.99
N GLY A 317 -7.20 -24.76 -18.54
CA GLY A 317 -8.60 -24.95 -18.91
C GLY A 317 -9.15 -23.95 -19.95
N GLY A 318 -8.31 -23.08 -20.52
CA GLY A 318 -8.71 -22.20 -21.63
C GLY A 318 -9.74 -21.10 -21.32
N GLY A 319 -10.12 -20.85 -20.06
CA GLY A 319 -11.15 -19.83 -19.79
C GLY A 319 -11.63 -19.61 -18.36
N PHE A 320 -10.95 -20.10 -17.31
CA PHE A 320 -11.41 -19.82 -15.95
C PHE A 320 -11.02 -18.40 -15.52
N ARG A 321 -11.83 -17.40 -15.92
CA ARG A 321 -11.86 -16.09 -15.27
C ARG A 321 -12.78 -16.19 -14.06
N LEU A 322 -12.44 -15.49 -12.97
CA LEU A 322 -13.28 -15.33 -11.78
C LEU A 322 -14.47 -14.38 -12.02
N GLY A 323 -14.89 -14.24 -13.29
CA GLY A 323 -15.87 -13.26 -13.75
C GLY A 323 -15.30 -11.86 -13.91
N ALA A 324 -16.15 -10.85 -13.73
CA ALA A 324 -15.79 -9.45 -13.84
C ALA A 324 -15.16 -8.90 -12.54
N ALA A 325 -14.17 -8.03 -12.71
CA ALA A 325 -13.70 -7.11 -11.68
C ALA A 325 -14.07 -5.70 -12.13
N ALA A 326 -15.00 -5.06 -11.42
CA ALA A 326 -15.48 -3.73 -11.77
C ALA A 326 -14.94 -2.67 -10.80
N VAL A 327 -14.42 -1.58 -11.35
CA VAL A 327 -13.86 -0.45 -10.57
C VAL A 327 -14.51 0.86 -11.01
N GLY A 328 -15.01 1.63 -10.04
CA GLY A 328 -15.53 2.98 -10.26
C GLY A 328 -14.76 4.01 -9.44
N PHE A 329 -14.62 5.22 -10.00
CA PHE A 329 -13.97 6.36 -9.38
C PHE A 329 -15.03 7.45 -9.14
N GLY A 330 -15.33 7.70 -7.87
CA GLY A 330 -16.28 8.70 -7.40
C GLY A 330 -15.78 10.13 -7.61
N ALA A 331 -16.66 11.11 -7.39
CA ALA A 331 -16.24 12.51 -7.42
C ALA A 331 -15.22 12.76 -6.28
N PRO A 332 -14.16 13.53 -6.54
CA PRO A 332 -13.18 13.88 -5.52
C PRO A 332 -13.83 14.71 -4.42
N LEU A 333 -13.37 14.51 -3.19
CA LEU A 333 -13.77 15.29 -2.02
C LEU A 333 -12.57 16.11 -1.56
N SER A 334 -12.70 17.44 -1.63
CA SER A 334 -11.68 18.38 -1.17
C SER A 334 -11.73 18.54 0.36
N ALA A 335 -10.58 18.37 1.01
CA ALA A 335 -10.44 18.62 2.44
C ALA A 335 -10.65 20.09 2.78
N ARG A 336 -10.19 21.01 1.91
CA ARG A 336 -10.40 22.46 2.01
C ARG A 336 -11.89 22.81 1.95
N GLU A 337 -12.62 22.31 0.95
CA GLU A 337 -14.05 22.57 0.82
C GLU A 337 -14.84 21.97 2.00
N TYR A 338 -14.47 20.76 2.44
CA TYR A 338 -15.06 20.14 3.62
C TYR A 338 -14.85 21.01 4.87
N ALA A 339 -13.61 21.42 5.14
CA ALA A 339 -13.24 22.28 6.26
C ALA A 339 -14.01 23.61 6.25
N ALA A 340 -14.06 24.27 5.09
CA ALA A 340 -14.80 25.52 4.90
C ALA A 340 -16.31 25.33 5.13
N SER A 341 -16.91 24.27 4.59
CA SER A 341 -18.36 24.00 4.72
C SER A 341 -18.79 23.72 6.16
N ARG A 342 -17.87 23.19 6.99
CA ARG A 342 -18.11 22.83 8.39
C ARG A 342 -17.62 23.91 9.36
N GLY A 343 -16.87 24.92 8.89
CA GLY A 343 -16.23 25.93 9.72
C GLY A 343 -15.17 25.33 10.65
N VAL A 344 -14.41 24.34 10.17
CA VAL A 344 -13.47 23.55 10.98
C VAL A 344 -12.03 23.81 10.55
N ALA A 345 -11.18 24.21 11.49
CA ALA A 345 -9.73 24.20 11.33
C ALA A 345 -9.15 22.97 12.05
N PHE A 346 -8.84 21.90 11.32
CA PHE A 346 -8.41 20.63 11.93
C PHE A 346 -7.18 20.75 12.84
N GLY A 347 -6.24 21.64 12.50
CA GLY A 347 -5.04 21.88 13.31
C GLY A 347 -5.26 22.60 14.64
N GLU A 348 -6.37 23.33 14.77
CA GLU A 348 -6.73 24.07 15.99
C GLU A 348 -7.66 23.27 16.90
N LEU A 349 -8.25 22.18 16.40
CA LEU A 349 -9.13 21.33 17.18
C LEU A 349 -8.37 20.50 18.22
N GLU A 350 -8.91 20.48 19.43
CA GLU A 350 -8.57 19.49 20.45
C GLU A 350 -8.73 18.06 19.91
N ARG A 351 -7.91 17.14 20.43
CA ARG A 351 -7.77 15.78 19.88
C ARG A 351 -9.11 15.05 19.75
N GLU A 352 -9.93 15.09 20.79
CA GLU A 352 -11.21 14.38 20.83
C GLU A 352 -12.20 14.97 19.81
N ALA A 353 -12.30 16.31 19.74
CA ALA A 353 -13.16 17.00 18.79
C ALA A 353 -12.71 16.74 17.34
N ARG A 354 -11.40 16.79 17.08
CA ARG A 354 -10.81 16.46 15.79
C ARG A 354 -11.15 15.04 15.36
N ILE A 355 -10.99 14.06 16.26
CA ILE A 355 -11.30 12.65 15.96
C ILE A 355 -12.78 12.48 15.59
N GLU A 356 -13.71 13.11 16.31
CA GLU A 356 -15.13 13.04 15.95
C GLU A 356 -15.41 13.64 14.58
N GLU A 357 -14.74 14.72 14.23
CA GLU A 357 -14.95 15.37 12.94
C GLU A 357 -14.30 14.60 11.78
N VAL A 358 -13.15 13.97 12.02
CA VAL A 358 -12.56 13.00 11.10
C VAL A 358 -13.46 11.78 10.93
N LYS A 359 -14.20 11.33 11.96
CA LYS A 359 -15.20 10.25 11.81
C LYS A 359 -16.37 10.68 10.92
N VAL A 360 -16.81 11.94 10.98
CA VAL A 360 -17.85 12.46 10.08
C VAL A 360 -17.37 12.40 8.64
N LEU A 361 -16.18 12.94 8.36
CA LEU A 361 -15.56 12.86 7.03
C LEU A 361 -15.37 11.42 6.57
N ALA A 362 -14.89 10.52 7.44
CA ALA A 362 -14.71 9.11 7.10
C ALA A 362 -16.02 8.43 6.72
N ARG A 363 -17.13 8.73 7.41
CA ARG A 363 -18.47 8.22 7.03
C ARG A 363 -18.91 8.76 5.68
N LEU A 364 -18.68 10.04 5.40
CA LEU A 364 -18.96 10.64 4.10
C LEU A 364 -18.16 9.95 2.99
N LEU A 365 -16.86 9.72 3.20
CA LEU A 365 -16.03 8.96 2.27
C LEU A 365 -16.57 7.55 2.05
N MET A 366 -16.97 6.83 3.10
CA MET A 366 -17.55 5.49 2.96
C MET A 366 -18.86 5.49 2.14
N LEU A 367 -19.71 6.51 2.28
CA LEU A 367 -20.91 6.68 1.45
C LEU A 367 -20.54 6.91 -0.02
N THR A 368 -19.61 7.82 -0.29
CA THR A 368 -19.17 8.10 -1.67
C THR A 368 -18.46 6.90 -2.32
N ILE A 369 -17.75 6.09 -1.53
CA ILE A 369 -17.18 4.81 -1.99
C ILE A 369 -18.31 3.87 -2.38
N ASN A 370 -19.31 3.69 -1.51
CA ASN A 370 -20.47 2.84 -1.77
C ASN A 370 -21.16 3.20 -3.09
N ASP A 371 -21.39 4.50 -3.32
CA ASP A 371 -22.03 5.01 -4.54
C ASP A 371 -21.15 4.83 -5.79
N SER A 372 -19.85 4.61 -5.61
CA SER A 372 -18.89 4.38 -6.67
C SER A 372 -18.69 2.90 -6.99
N ILE A 373 -19.24 1.97 -6.20
CA ILE A 373 -19.12 0.52 -6.42
C ILE A 373 -19.95 0.14 -7.66
N PRO A 374 -19.33 -0.30 -8.77
CA PRO A 374 -20.11 -0.70 -9.93
C PRO A 374 -20.81 -2.05 -9.67
N PRO A 375 -22.03 -2.23 -10.19
CA PRO A 375 -22.71 -3.51 -10.10
C PRO A 375 -22.02 -4.56 -10.99
N VAL A 376 -22.05 -5.81 -10.55
CA VAL A 376 -21.55 -7.00 -11.27
C VAL A 376 -22.58 -8.12 -11.18
N ALA A 377 -22.56 -9.03 -12.14
CA ALA A 377 -23.69 -9.92 -12.42
C ALA A 377 -23.98 -10.87 -11.26
N VAL A 378 -22.96 -11.50 -10.69
CA VAL A 378 -23.12 -12.54 -9.66
C VAL A 378 -23.75 -11.97 -8.38
N PRO A 379 -23.23 -10.91 -7.74
CA PRO A 379 -23.89 -10.23 -6.63
C PRO A 379 -25.31 -9.74 -6.90
N LEU A 380 -25.61 -9.25 -8.12
CA LEU A 380 -26.97 -8.83 -8.48
C LEU A 380 -27.95 -10.01 -8.52
N VAL A 381 -27.55 -11.10 -9.17
CA VAL A 381 -28.37 -12.33 -9.22
C VAL A 381 -28.53 -12.93 -7.83
N ALA A 382 -27.46 -12.99 -7.05
CA ALA A 382 -27.50 -13.47 -5.67
C ALA A 382 -28.45 -12.62 -4.80
N ARG A 383 -28.43 -11.29 -4.97
CA ARG A 383 -29.36 -10.40 -4.28
C ARG A 383 -30.81 -10.68 -4.68
N ALA A 384 -31.08 -10.80 -5.97
CA ALA A 384 -32.43 -11.10 -6.48
C ALA A 384 -32.96 -12.44 -5.94
N LEU A 385 -32.13 -13.49 -5.91
CA LEU A 385 -32.50 -14.79 -5.36
C LEU A 385 -32.77 -14.75 -3.84
N ILE A 386 -32.02 -13.93 -3.09
CA ILE A 386 -32.24 -13.74 -1.64
C ILE A 386 -33.53 -12.96 -1.38
N GLU A 387 -33.83 -11.95 -2.19
CA GLU A 387 -35.06 -11.14 -2.06
C GLU A 387 -36.32 -11.87 -2.53
N ALA A 388 -36.19 -12.80 -3.48
CA ALA A 388 -37.30 -13.53 -4.08
C ALA A 388 -37.07 -15.06 -4.10
N PRO A 389 -36.97 -15.72 -2.92
CA PRO A 389 -36.53 -17.13 -2.81
C PRO A 389 -37.46 -18.15 -3.48
N GLU A 390 -38.74 -17.80 -3.69
CA GLU A 390 -39.71 -18.67 -4.35
C GLU A 390 -39.82 -18.46 -5.87
N THR A 391 -39.08 -17.49 -6.42
CA THR A 391 -39.12 -17.19 -7.86
C THR A 391 -38.05 -18.00 -8.58
N THR A 392 -38.47 -18.92 -9.45
CA THR A 392 -37.56 -19.58 -10.40
C THR A 392 -37.08 -18.53 -11.40
N VAL A 393 -35.80 -18.19 -11.33
CA VAL A 393 -35.13 -17.38 -12.37
C VAL A 393 -34.94 -18.30 -13.58
N PRO A 394 -35.52 -17.98 -14.76
CA PRO A 394 -35.45 -18.81 -15.96
C PRO A 394 -34.05 -18.91 -16.57
#